data_AF-A0A232FB11-F1
#
_entry.id   AF-A0A232FB11-F1
#
_cell.length_a   1.000
_cell.length_b   1.000
_cell.length_c   1.000
_cell.angle_alpha   90.00
_cell.angle_beta   90.00
_cell.angle_gamma   90.00
#
_symmetry.space_group_name_H-M   'P 1'
#
loop_
_entity.id
_entity.type
_entity.pdbx_description
1 polymer ?
#
loop_
_entity_poly.entity_id
_entity_poly.type
_entity_poly.pdbx_seq_one_letter_code
_entity_poly.pdbx_strand_id
1 'polypeptide(L)'
;MERADSKIATGLDAFPFFAKYGHYVLATVVLVSIVNVILRRYSKSSSIVSKEPVATKELSPDEGELSYRAPVSERDRDNRYVIRDAEFNEYETAVGPEDEPYLPKDLQHVKFDYKRPSEEEIVERSLQFYKIADARRTLRFFSPDPVPREVIRNIVRAAGTSPSGAHTEPWTFVLVSNTSMKENIREIVEREEEINYLKRMGKKWTTDLQPLKTDWRKEYLTTAPYLILVFKQDYGFLPNGKRKIHYYKEMSVAIACGILITAIQYAGLVTLTSTPLNCGPALRVLLDRPVNEKLVLLLPVGYPAEDATVPALKRKDLDEVLVEFE
;
A
#
# COMPACT_ATOMS: atom_id res chain seq x y z
N MET A 1 29.81 -42.84 77.42
CA MET A 1 30.58 -43.84 76.62
C MET A 1 29.56 -44.41 75.65
N GLU A 2 29.61 -44.20 74.34
CA GLU A 2 30.69 -44.35 73.34
C GLU A 2 30.53 -43.28 72.24
N ARG A 3 31.59 -42.54 71.91
CA ARG A 3 32.45 -42.67 70.72
C ARG A 3 31.74 -42.47 69.37
N ALA A 4 32.11 -41.33 68.76
CA ALA A 4 31.86 -40.95 67.39
C ALA A 4 32.59 -41.86 66.40
N ASP A 5 31.92 -42.22 65.31
CA ASP A 5 32.54 -42.72 64.08
C ASP A 5 32.17 -41.78 62.93
N SER A 6 33.18 -41.05 62.46
CA SER A 6 33.13 -40.27 61.23
C SER A 6 33.29 -41.20 60.03
N LYS A 7 32.24 -41.33 59.20
CA LYS A 7 32.40 -41.80 57.82
C LYS A 7 32.46 -40.61 56.88
N ILE A 8 33.61 -40.46 56.25
CA ILE A 8 33.92 -39.52 55.18
C ILE A 8 33.02 -39.86 53.99
N ALA A 9 32.10 -38.95 53.64
CA ALA A 9 31.36 -39.04 52.40
C ALA A 9 32.32 -38.74 51.23
N THR A 10 32.66 -39.77 50.47
CA THR A 10 33.35 -39.64 49.19
C THR A 10 32.49 -38.80 48.24
N GLY A 11 33.09 -37.79 47.60
CA GLY A 11 32.44 -36.70 46.86
C GLY A 11 31.63 -37.05 45.60
N LEU A 12 30.90 -38.16 45.60
CA LEU A 12 30.00 -38.58 44.52
C LEU A 12 28.50 -38.44 44.89
N ASP A 13 28.16 -38.17 46.15
CA ASP A 13 26.76 -37.93 46.58
C ASP A 13 26.30 -36.47 46.37
N ALA A 14 27.17 -35.58 45.88
CA ALA A 14 26.87 -34.15 45.74
C ALA A 14 26.02 -33.78 44.50
N PHE A 15 25.79 -34.70 43.55
CA PHE A 15 25.11 -34.35 42.30
C PHE A 15 24.18 -35.47 41.76
N PRO A 16 23.03 -35.71 42.41
CA PRO A 16 22.03 -36.69 41.95
C PRO A 16 21.52 -36.42 40.53
N PHE A 17 21.62 -35.17 40.06
CA PHE A 17 21.31 -34.78 38.69
C PHE A 17 22.25 -35.41 37.66
N PHE A 18 23.56 -35.42 37.90
CA PHE A 18 24.54 -35.96 36.95
C PHE A 18 24.53 -37.49 36.92
N ALA A 19 24.25 -38.16 38.06
CA ALA A 19 24.09 -39.61 38.08
C ALA A 19 22.88 -40.08 37.26
N LYS A 20 21.78 -39.32 37.26
CA LYS A 20 20.54 -39.67 36.56
C LYS A 20 20.46 -39.17 35.12
N TYR A 21 21.04 -38.01 34.82
CA TYR A 21 20.90 -37.36 33.51
C TYR A 21 22.23 -37.06 32.80
N GLY A 22 23.37 -37.42 33.38
CA GLY A 22 24.69 -37.14 32.82
C GLY A 22 24.89 -37.71 31.41
N HIS A 23 24.27 -38.85 31.09
CA HIS A 23 24.31 -39.43 29.76
C HIS A 23 23.53 -38.61 28.71
N TYR A 24 22.44 -37.92 29.08
CA TYR A 24 21.75 -36.98 28.18
C TYR A 24 22.54 -35.71 27.94
N VAL A 25 23.20 -35.19 28.98
CA VAL A 25 24.08 -34.01 28.85
C VAL A 25 25.28 -34.36 27.95
N LEU A 26 25.91 -35.50 28.16
CA LEU A 26 27.02 -35.97 27.34
C LEU A 26 26.58 -36.20 25.88
N ALA A 27 25.43 -36.83 25.66
CA ALA A 27 24.86 -37.02 24.32
C ALA A 27 24.59 -35.69 23.61
N THR A 28 24.09 -34.69 24.32
CA THR A 28 23.82 -33.35 23.77
C THR A 28 25.12 -32.64 23.40
N VAL A 29 26.15 -32.69 24.26
CA VAL A 29 27.46 -32.09 23.98
C VAL A 29 28.16 -32.77 22.80
N VAL A 30 28.06 -34.10 22.69
CA VAL A 30 28.60 -34.85 21.56
C VAL A 30 27.85 -34.51 20.27
N LEU A 31 26.51 -34.44 20.31
CA LEU A 31 25.70 -34.07 19.14
C LEU A 31 26.02 -32.65 18.65
N VAL A 32 26.11 -31.67 19.55
CA VAL A 32 26.48 -30.29 19.22
C VAL A 32 27.90 -30.22 18.66
N SER A 33 28.83 -31.02 19.19
CA SER A 33 30.21 -31.10 18.68
C SER A 33 30.27 -31.72 17.28
N ILE A 34 29.50 -32.77 17.02
CA ILE A 34 29.39 -33.40 15.70
C ILE A 34 28.76 -32.43 14.70
N VAL A 35 27.67 -31.75 15.07
CA VAL A 35 27.04 -30.73 14.21
C VAL A 35 28.00 -29.58 13.91
N ASN A 36 28.76 -29.10 14.90
CA ASN A 36 29.78 -28.08 14.67
C ASN A 36 30.94 -28.56 13.78
N VAL A 37 31.37 -29.83 13.90
CA VAL A 37 32.38 -30.41 13.01
C VAL A 37 31.84 -30.57 11.58
N ILE A 38 30.57 -30.96 11.42
CA ILE A 38 29.91 -31.06 10.11
C ILE A 38 29.76 -29.67 9.48
N LEU A 39 29.28 -28.67 10.23
CA LEU A 39 29.16 -27.29 9.74
C LEU A 39 30.52 -26.68 9.39
N ARG A 40 31.57 -26.96 10.18
CA ARG A 40 32.94 -26.54 9.87
C ARG A 40 33.50 -27.27 8.64
N ARG A 41 33.18 -28.55 8.43
CA ARG A 41 33.55 -29.28 7.20
C ARG A 41 32.79 -28.77 5.98
N TYR A 42 31.52 -28.40 6.14
CA TYR A 42 30.72 -27.78 5.07
C TYR A 42 31.30 -26.41 4.69
N SER A 43 31.65 -25.59 5.67
CA SER A 43 32.29 -24.27 5.48
C SER A 43 33.72 -24.37 4.92
N LYS A 44 34.49 -25.42 5.24
CA LYS A 44 35.83 -25.65 4.64
C LYS A 44 35.78 -26.30 3.26
N SER A 45 34.75 -27.10 2.96
CA SER A 45 34.55 -27.68 1.63
C SER A 45 34.06 -26.65 0.60
N SER A 46 33.56 -25.49 1.04
CA SER A 46 33.12 -24.39 0.15
C SER A 46 34.22 -23.36 -0.18
N SER A 47 35.48 -23.57 0.21
CA SER A 47 36.56 -22.56 0.04
C SER A 47 37.78 -22.99 -0.78
N ILE A 48 37.76 -24.14 -1.48
CA ILE A 48 38.83 -24.51 -2.42
C ILE A 48 38.21 -25.16 -3.67
N VAL A 49 37.85 -24.34 -4.66
CA VAL A 49 38.24 -24.46 -6.09
C VAL A 49 37.80 -23.16 -6.75
N SER A 50 38.77 -22.32 -7.08
CA SER A 50 38.64 -21.27 -8.08
C SER A 50 38.67 -21.90 -9.48
N LYS A 51 37.62 -21.73 -10.28
CA LYS A 51 37.66 -21.66 -11.74
C LYS A 51 36.35 -21.09 -12.27
N GLU A 52 36.50 -20.04 -13.07
CA GLU A 52 35.59 -19.21 -13.88
C GLU A 52 34.09 -19.57 -13.93
N PRO A 53 33.18 -18.58 -13.82
CA PRO A 53 31.75 -18.84 -13.74
C PRO A 53 31.16 -19.13 -15.12
N VAL A 54 30.66 -20.35 -15.30
CA VAL A 54 29.60 -20.67 -16.26
C VAL A 54 28.29 -20.14 -15.66
N ALA A 55 27.62 -19.23 -16.36
CA ALA A 55 26.36 -18.63 -15.93
C ALA A 55 25.24 -19.68 -15.89
N THR A 56 24.90 -20.17 -14.69
CA THR A 56 23.63 -20.84 -14.41
C THR A 56 22.71 -19.84 -13.69
N LYS A 57 21.66 -19.44 -14.40
CA LYS A 57 20.61 -18.52 -13.96
C LYS A 57 19.74 -19.20 -12.89
N GLU A 58 20.05 -19.00 -11.61
CA GLU A 58 19.11 -19.26 -10.52
C GLU A 58 18.18 -18.04 -10.39
N LEU A 59 16.88 -18.24 -10.68
CA LEU A 59 15.86 -17.21 -10.55
C LEU A 59 15.71 -16.78 -9.08
N SER A 60 15.93 -15.49 -8.81
CA SER A 60 15.59 -14.86 -7.54
C SER A 60 14.09 -14.50 -7.51
N PRO A 61 13.46 -14.34 -6.33
CA PRO A 61 12.03 -14.02 -6.21
C PRO A 61 11.65 -12.59 -6.66
N ASP A 62 12.59 -11.82 -7.19
CA ASP A 62 12.46 -10.39 -7.53
C ASP A 62 12.33 -10.12 -9.04
N GLU A 63 12.19 -11.16 -9.88
CA GLU A 63 11.92 -10.99 -11.32
C GLU A 63 10.48 -10.50 -11.57
N GLY A 64 10.25 -9.22 -11.25
CA GLY A 64 8.98 -8.52 -11.43
C GLY A 64 9.06 -7.01 -11.18
N GLU A 65 10.10 -6.52 -10.51
CA GLU A 65 10.42 -5.08 -10.50
C GLU A 65 11.59 -4.82 -11.45
N LEU A 66 11.33 -4.14 -12.56
CA LEU A 66 12.37 -3.45 -13.31
C LEU A 66 13.12 -2.55 -12.31
N SER A 67 14.35 -2.94 -11.90
CA SER A 67 15.21 -2.07 -11.11
C SER A 67 15.68 -0.94 -12.02
N TYR A 68 14.86 0.10 -12.13
CA TYR A 68 15.21 1.30 -12.86
C TYR A 68 16.29 2.03 -12.04
N ARG A 69 17.58 1.82 -12.35
CA ARG A 69 18.64 2.69 -11.85
C ARG A 69 18.40 4.06 -12.48
N ALA A 70 18.06 5.05 -11.66
CA ALA A 70 17.91 6.41 -12.13
C ALA A 70 19.21 6.85 -12.83
N PRO A 71 19.14 7.43 -14.04
CA PRO A 71 20.31 7.96 -14.70
C PRO A 71 20.97 9.03 -13.83
N VAL A 72 22.31 9.02 -13.76
CA VAL A 72 23.04 10.08 -13.05
C VAL A 72 23.03 11.32 -13.94
N SER A 73 22.32 12.35 -13.50
CA SER A 73 22.34 13.65 -14.17
C SER A 73 23.62 14.40 -13.78
N GLU A 74 24.56 14.56 -14.71
CA GLU A 74 25.72 15.43 -14.53
C GLU A 74 25.50 16.76 -15.26
N ARG A 75 26.17 17.83 -14.82
CA ARG A 75 26.24 19.07 -15.60
C ARG A 75 27.50 19.04 -16.46
N ASP A 76 27.37 19.33 -17.75
CA ASP A 76 28.53 19.52 -18.62
C ASP A 76 29.26 20.84 -18.31
N ARG A 77 30.35 21.08 -19.05
CA ARG A 77 31.16 22.30 -18.92
C ARG A 77 30.40 23.57 -19.31
N ASP A 78 29.29 23.45 -20.02
CA ASP A 78 28.40 24.53 -20.44
C ASP A 78 27.14 24.63 -19.53
N ASN A 79 27.15 23.94 -18.38
CA ASN A 79 26.06 23.93 -17.40
C ASN A 79 24.74 23.30 -17.90
N ARG A 80 24.79 22.48 -18.96
CA ARG A 80 23.65 21.69 -19.46
C ARG A 80 23.56 20.35 -18.74
N TYR A 81 22.35 19.87 -18.54
CA TYR A 81 22.12 18.52 -18.02
C TYR A 81 22.50 17.47 -19.07
N VAL A 82 23.41 16.58 -18.71
CA VAL A 82 23.77 15.40 -19.50
C VAL A 82 23.29 14.16 -18.75
N ILE A 83 22.42 13.41 -19.41
CA ILE A 83 22.02 12.07 -18.98
C ILE A 83 23.07 11.12 -19.56
N ARG A 84 23.94 10.54 -18.71
CA ARG A 84 24.72 9.37 -19.14
C ARG A 84 23.80 8.17 -19.05
N ASP A 85 23.31 7.73 -20.20
CA ASP A 85 22.63 6.44 -20.27
C ASP A 85 23.62 5.36 -19.80
N ALA A 86 23.22 4.55 -18.81
CA ALA A 86 23.93 3.32 -18.51
C ALA A 86 23.95 2.50 -19.81
N GLU A 87 25.12 2.02 -20.21
CA GLU A 87 25.37 1.30 -21.49
C GLU A 87 24.18 0.42 -21.89
N PHE A 88 23.35 0.92 -22.80
CA PHE A 88 22.28 0.14 -23.40
C PHE A 88 22.94 -0.89 -24.31
N ASN A 89 22.78 -2.16 -23.99
CA ASN A 89 23.27 -3.24 -24.84
C ASN A 89 22.47 -3.21 -26.14
N GLU A 90 23.12 -2.88 -27.27
CA GLU A 90 22.52 -2.58 -28.58
C GLU A 90 21.72 -3.75 -29.22
N TYR A 91 21.54 -4.87 -28.50
CA TYR A 91 21.00 -6.13 -29.02
C TYR A 91 19.75 -6.66 -28.30
N GLU A 92 19.25 -6.00 -27.25
CA GLU A 92 17.91 -6.32 -26.72
C GLU A 92 16.86 -5.45 -27.41
N THR A 93 16.14 -6.01 -28.39
CA THR A 93 14.94 -5.37 -28.90
C THR A 93 13.95 -5.21 -27.75
N ALA A 94 13.39 -4.01 -27.57
CA ALA A 94 12.50 -3.64 -26.45
C ALA A 94 11.20 -4.48 -26.33
N VAL A 95 10.95 -5.38 -27.27
CA VAL A 95 9.79 -6.28 -27.31
C VAL A 95 10.31 -7.68 -27.59
N GLY A 96 10.08 -8.61 -26.66
CA GLY A 96 10.38 -10.02 -26.89
C GLY A 96 9.41 -10.62 -27.92
N PRO A 97 9.82 -11.64 -28.68
CA PRO A 97 8.97 -12.28 -29.70
C PRO A 97 7.67 -12.90 -29.12
N GLU A 98 7.58 -13.09 -27.80
CA GLU A 98 6.40 -13.64 -27.10
C GLU A 98 5.51 -12.57 -26.43
N ASP A 99 5.89 -11.29 -26.49
CA ASP A 99 5.15 -10.21 -25.82
C ASP A 99 4.02 -9.67 -26.71
N GLU A 100 2.77 -9.92 -26.31
CA GLU A 100 1.59 -9.32 -26.94
C GLU A 100 1.17 -8.02 -26.23
N PRO A 101 0.82 -6.97 -26.98
CA PRO A 101 0.35 -5.72 -26.38
C PRO A 101 -0.99 -5.92 -25.68
N TYR A 102 -1.20 -5.13 -24.62
CA TYR A 102 -2.45 -5.17 -23.87
C TYR A 102 -3.66 -4.74 -24.74
N LEU A 103 -3.48 -3.69 -25.54
CA LEU A 103 -4.49 -3.23 -26.48
C LEU A 103 -4.27 -3.88 -27.85
N PRO A 104 -5.32 -4.01 -28.69
CA PRO A 104 -5.18 -4.53 -30.04
C PRO A 104 -4.07 -3.83 -30.83
N LYS A 105 -3.27 -4.61 -31.59
CA LYS A 105 -2.20 -4.05 -32.43
C LYS A 105 -2.72 -3.08 -33.50
N ASP A 106 -3.95 -3.30 -33.94
CA ASP A 106 -4.69 -2.51 -34.93
C ASP A 106 -5.65 -1.49 -34.30
N LEU A 107 -5.38 -1.06 -33.06
CA LEU A 107 -6.22 -0.09 -32.35
C LEU A 107 -6.42 1.17 -33.19
N GLN A 108 -7.68 1.43 -33.55
CA GLN A 108 -8.04 2.60 -34.36
C GLN A 108 -7.82 3.88 -33.56
N HIS A 109 -7.07 4.82 -34.14
CA HIS A 109 -6.97 6.18 -33.62
C HIS A 109 -8.03 7.06 -34.30
N VAL A 110 -8.80 7.77 -33.48
CA VAL A 110 -9.87 8.66 -33.94
C VAL A 110 -9.51 10.12 -33.66
N LYS A 111 -10.06 11.04 -34.46
CA LYS A 111 -9.89 12.48 -34.23
C LYS A 111 -10.56 12.86 -32.91
N PHE A 112 -9.82 13.52 -32.02
CA PHE A 112 -10.38 14.10 -30.82
C PHE A 112 -11.20 15.35 -31.19
N ASP A 113 -12.49 15.33 -30.89
CA ASP A 113 -13.38 16.47 -31.12
C ASP A 113 -13.30 17.44 -29.95
N TYR A 114 -12.62 18.57 -30.17
CA TYR A 114 -12.39 19.60 -29.17
C TYR A 114 -12.83 20.97 -29.67
N LYS A 115 -13.76 21.58 -28.95
CA LYS A 115 -14.18 22.96 -29.15
C LYS A 115 -13.50 23.84 -28.10
N ARG A 116 -12.58 24.69 -28.53
CA ARG A 116 -11.87 25.63 -27.67
C ARG A 116 -12.84 26.71 -27.14
N PRO A 117 -12.99 26.88 -25.82
CA PRO A 117 -13.73 28.01 -25.23
C PRO A 117 -12.97 29.33 -25.37
N SER A 118 -13.62 30.47 -25.12
CA SER A 118 -12.93 31.77 -25.05
C SER A 118 -12.02 31.85 -23.83
N GLU A 119 -11.06 32.78 -23.84
CA GLU A 119 -10.14 32.96 -22.71
C GLU A 119 -10.88 33.38 -21.44
N GLU A 120 -11.86 34.28 -21.56
CA GLU A 120 -12.70 34.71 -20.44
C GLU A 120 -13.48 33.54 -19.85
N GLU A 121 -14.02 32.65 -20.70
CA GLU A 121 -14.74 31.47 -20.26
C GLU A 121 -13.81 30.49 -19.50
N ILE A 122 -12.58 30.28 -19.98
CA ILE A 122 -11.62 29.40 -19.31
C ILE A 122 -11.22 29.97 -17.94
N VAL A 123 -10.98 31.28 -17.85
CA VAL A 123 -10.66 31.94 -16.57
C VAL A 123 -11.81 31.79 -15.58
N GLU A 124 -13.05 32.09 -15.99
CA GLU A 124 -14.22 31.97 -15.12
C GLU A 124 -14.45 30.52 -14.65
N ARG A 125 -14.39 29.55 -15.57
CA ARG A 125 -14.56 28.13 -15.24
C ARG A 125 -13.49 27.63 -14.27
N SER A 126 -12.24 28.08 -14.44
CA SER A 126 -11.15 27.71 -13.54
C SER A 126 -11.37 28.22 -12.12
N LEU A 127 -11.81 29.47 -11.96
CA LEU A 127 -12.13 30.08 -10.66
C LEU A 127 -13.32 29.41 -9.99
N GLN A 128 -14.37 29.09 -10.74
CA GLN A 128 -15.54 28.36 -10.22
C GLN A 128 -15.15 26.98 -9.70
N PHE A 129 -14.36 26.22 -10.46
CA PHE A 129 -13.90 24.91 -10.04
C PHE A 129 -12.99 24.98 -8.81
N TYR A 130 -12.07 25.95 -8.78
CA TYR A 130 -11.23 26.21 -7.60
C TYR A 130 -12.09 26.43 -6.34
N LYS A 131 -13.12 27.28 -6.40
CA LYS A 131 -14.03 27.53 -5.26
C LYS A 131 -14.73 26.26 -4.79
N ILE A 132 -15.15 25.39 -5.71
CA ILE A 132 -15.78 24.09 -5.36
C ILE A 132 -14.78 23.19 -4.64
N ALA A 133 -13.57 23.03 -5.20
CA ALA A 133 -12.54 22.17 -4.62
C ALA A 133 -12.00 22.72 -3.28
N ASP A 134 -11.91 24.04 -3.14
CA ASP A 134 -11.46 24.71 -1.92
C ASP A 134 -12.48 24.56 -0.78
N ALA A 135 -13.78 24.63 -1.07
CA ALA A 135 -14.83 24.40 -0.07
C ALA A 135 -14.79 23.01 0.58
N ARG A 136 -14.18 22.01 -0.09
CA ARG A 136 -14.08 20.63 0.43
C ARG A 136 -13.26 20.57 1.71
N ARG A 137 -13.87 20.03 2.77
CA ARG A 137 -13.22 19.62 4.01
C ARG A 137 -13.35 18.11 4.22
N THR A 138 -12.49 17.56 5.05
CA THR A 138 -12.56 16.15 5.49
C THR A 138 -13.49 16.06 6.69
N LEU A 139 -14.61 15.36 6.55
CA LEU A 139 -15.65 15.25 7.58
C LEU A 139 -15.54 13.90 8.30
N ARG A 140 -15.74 13.92 9.62
CA ARG A 140 -15.70 12.71 10.48
C ARG A 140 -17.03 12.42 11.17
N PHE A 141 -18.00 13.32 11.02
CA PHE A 141 -19.35 13.24 11.59
C PHE A 141 -20.34 13.32 10.43
N PHE A 142 -21.24 12.33 10.35
CA PHE A 142 -22.12 12.12 9.20
C PHE A 142 -23.57 12.04 9.68
N SER A 143 -24.49 12.53 8.85
CA SER A 143 -25.91 12.24 8.99
C SER A 143 -26.21 10.81 8.48
N PRO A 144 -27.17 10.09 9.10
CA PRO A 144 -27.67 8.82 8.59
C PRO A 144 -28.61 8.97 7.39
N ASP A 145 -28.92 10.20 6.96
CA ASP A 145 -29.86 10.48 5.88
C ASP A 145 -29.51 9.73 4.58
N PRO A 146 -30.50 9.17 3.89
CA PRO A 146 -30.25 8.39 2.69
C PRO A 146 -29.75 9.27 1.54
N VAL A 147 -28.76 8.76 0.81
CA VAL A 147 -28.30 9.34 -0.46
C VAL A 147 -28.85 8.50 -1.62
N PRO A 148 -29.42 9.11 -2.68
CA PRO A 148 -29.86 8.37 -3.85
C PRO A 148 -28.72 7.54 -4.44
N ARG A 149 -28.95 6.23 -4.60
CA ARG A 149 -27.91 5.29 -5.07
C ARG A 149 -27.33 5.65 -6.44
N GLU A 150 -28.13 6.30 -7.29
CA GLU A 150 -27.69 6.78 -8.60
C GLU A 150 -26.59 7.85 -8.48
N VAL A 151 -26.66 8.75 -7.50
CA VAL A 151 -25.61 9.74 -7.24
C VAL A 151 -24.28 9.02 -6.97
N ILE A 152 -24.31 7.98 -6.11
CA ILE A 152 -23.11 7.19 -5.79
C ILE A 152 -22.55 6.46 -7.03
N ARG A 153 -23.42 5.94 -7.89
CA ARG A 153 -22.99 5.31 -9.15
C ARG A 153 -22.37 6.33 -10.10
N ASN A 154 -22.90 7.54 -10.18
CA ASN A 154 -22.38 8.58 -11.05
C ASN A 154 -21.02 9.11 -10.60
N ILE A 155 -20.79 9.30 -9.29
CA ILE A 155 -19.45 9.70 -8.79
C ILE A 155 -18.40 8.60 -9.02
N VAL A 156 -18.78 7.31 -8.92
CA VAL A 156 -17.88 6.18 -9.21
C VAL A 156 -17.60 6.08 -10.72
N ARG A 157 -18.61 6.31 -11.57
CA ARG A 157 -18.41 6.42 -13.03
C ARG A 157 -17.43 7.54 -13.37
N ALA A 158 -17.56 8.70 -12.72
CA ALA A 158 -16.63 9.81 -12.89
C ALA A 158 -15.21 9.40 -12.47
N ALA A 159 -15.04 8.71 -11.33
CA ALA A 159 -13.72 8.20 -10.93
C ALA A 159 -13.12 7.23 -11.96
N GLY A 160 -13.96 6.40 -12.60
CA GLY A 160 -13.56 5.47 -13.66
C GLY A 160 -13.09 6.14 -14.95
N THR A 161 -13.30 7.45 -15.15
CA THR A 161 -12.74 8.18 -16.31
C THR A 161 -11.28 8.60 -16.11
N SER A 162 -10.68 8.25 -14.98
CA SER A 162 -9.27 8.55 -14.67
C SER A 162 -8.32 7.99 -15.74
N PRO A 163 -7.19 8.66 -16.02
CA PRO A 163 -6.11 8.04 -16.76
C PRO A 163 -5.51 6.87 -15.99
N SER A 164 -4.89 5.93 -16.71
CA SER A 164 -4.13 4.82 -16.13
C SER A 164 -2.98 4.41 -17.05
N GLY A 165 -1.88 3.92 -16.47
CA GLY A 165 -0.73 3.44 -17.21
C GLY A 165 -1.15 2.35 -18.21
N ALA A 166 -0.83 2.55 -19.50
CA ALA A 166 -1.24 1.66 -20.59
C ALA A 166 -2.75 1.33 -20.63
N HIS A 167 -3.61 2.25 -20.17
CA HIS A 167 -5.07 2.07 -20.12
C HIS A 167 -5.50 0.81 -19.34
N THR A 168 -4.78 0.44 -18.27
CA THR A 168 -5.06 -0.81 -17.57
C THR A 168 -6.26 -0.75 -16.62
N GLU A 169 -6.73 0.44 -16.26
CA GLU A 169 -7.87 0.70 -15.35
C GLU A 169 -7.83 -0.14 -14.05
N PRO A 170 -6.73 -0.06 -13.27
CA PRO A 170 -6.40 -1.04 -12.24
C PRO A 170 -7.13 -0.78 -10.91
N TRP A 171 -8.42 -0.46 -10.95
CA TRP A 171 -9.23 -0.10 -9.79
C TRP A 171 -10.48 -0.98 -9.65
N THR A 172 -10.83 -1.24 -8.39
CA THR A 172 -12.15 -1.77 -8.02
C THR A 172 -12.75 -0.88 -6.94
N PHE A 173 -13.95 -0.34 -7.19
CA PHE A 173 -14.71 0.45 -6.22
C PHE A 173 -15.79 -0.43 -5.59
N VAL A 174 -15.55 -0.89 -4.36
CA VAL A 174 -16.51 -1.73 -3.62
C VAL A 174 -17.46 -0.83 -2.85
N LEU A 175 -18.73 -0.84 -3.23
CA LEU A 175 -19.79 -0.07 -2.58
C LEU A 175 -20.50 -0.91 -1.51
N VAL A 176 -20.46 -0.45 -0.26
CA VAL A 176 -21.13 -1.11 0.88
C VAL A 176 -22.20 -0.18 1.45
N SER A 177 -23.46 -0.65 1.47
CA SER A 177 -24.57 0.01 2.17
C SER A 177 -25.31 -0.91 3.14
N ASN A 178 -24.95 -2.20 3.19
CA ASN A 178 -25.57 -3.17 4.08
C ASN A 178 -25.10 -2.92 5.52
N THR A 179 -26.03 -2.81 6.47
CA THR A 179 -25.73 -2.50 7.87
C THR A 179 -24.78 -3.49 8.51
N SER A 180 -25.07 -4.80 8.41
CA SER A 180 -24.21 -5.85 8.99
C SER A 180 -22.79 -5.85 8.38
N MET A 181 -22.67 -5.62 7.08
CA MET A 181 -21.36 -5.50 6.43
C MET A 181 -20.59 -4.27 6.93
N LYS A 182 -21.26 -3.12 7.11
CA LYS A 182 -20.64 -1.91 7.68
C LYS A 182 -20.19 -2.12 9.12
N GLU A 183 -20.98 -2.85 9.92
CA GLU A 183 -20.62 -3.21 11.31
C GLU A 183 -19.37 -4.11 11.35
N ASN A 184 -19.31 -5.15 10.52
CA ASN A 184 -18.14 -6.02 10.42
C ASN A 184 -16.88 -5.26 9.97
N ILE A 185 -17.03 -4.34 9.00
CA ILE A 185 -15.93 -3.46 8.58
C ILE A 185 -15.46 -2.59 9.75
N ARG A 186 -16.40 -1.99 10.49
CA ARG A 186 -16.09 -1.14 11.64
C ARG A 186 -15.34 -1.92 12.71
N GLU A 187 -15.79 -3.13 13.05
CA GLU A 187 -15.14 -3.97 14.06
C GLU A 187 -13.67 -4.26 13.69
N ILE A 188 -13.42 -4.63 12.43
CA ILE A 188 -12.04 -4.88 11.94
C ILE A 188 -11.20 -3.61 12.06
N VAL A 189 -11.73 -2.47 11.61
CA VAL A 189 -11.00 -1.21 11.59
C VAL A 189 -10.70 -0.70 13.00
N GLU A 190 -11.69 -0.68 13.90
CA GLU A 190 -11.51 -0.21 15.27
C GLU A 190 -10.52 -1.08 16.05
N ARG A 191 -10.56 -2.42 15.87
CA ARG A 191 -9.60 -3.35 16.49
C ARG A 191 -8.17 -3.07 16.07
N GLU A 192 -7.92 -2.93 14.76
CA GLU A 192 -6.57 -2.67 14.26
C GLU A 192 -6.11 -1.26 14.60
N GLU A 193 -7.00 -0.26 14.57
CA GLU A 193 -6.69 1.11 14.96
C GLU A 193 -6.35 1.23 16.45
N GLU A 194 -7.02 0.51 17.33
CA GLU A 194 -6.67 0.46 18.75
C GLU A 194 -5.22 -0.05 18.93
N ILE A 195 -4.86 -1.13 18.23
CA ILE A 195 -3.48 -1.66 18.24
C ILE A 195 -2.50 -0.63 17.62
N ASN A 196 -2.91 0.05 16.55
CA ASN A 196 -2.08 1.05 15.89
C ASN A 196 -1.77 2.20 16.86
N TYR A 197 -2.78 2.81 17.48
CA TYR A 197 -2.61 3.92 18.42
C TYR A 197 -1.82 3.53 19.68
N LEU A 198 -2.01 2.31 20.20
CA LEU A 198 -1.36 1.88 21.44
C LEU A 198 0.08 1.37 21.24
N LYS A 199 0.41 0.79 20.08
CA LYS A 199 1.65 0.04 19.90
C LYS A 199 2.45 0.36 18.64
N ARG A 200 1.80 0.62 17.50
CA ARG A 200 2.50 0.67 16.19
C ARG A 200 2.78 2.09 15.70
N MET A 201 1.87 3.03 15.97
CA MET A 201 2.05 4.44 15.66
C MET A 201 2.97 5.02 16.72
N GLY A 202 4.24 5.23 16.36
CA GLY A 202 5.23 5.81 17.25
C GLY A 202 4.78 7.16 17.82
N LYS A 203 5.43 7.61 18.91
CA LYS A 203 5.06 8.84 19.65
C LYS A 203 4.89 10.07 18.76
N LYS A 204 5.76 10.26 17.76
CA LYS A 204 5.70 11.40 16.84
C LYS A 204 4.39 11.45 16.06
N TRP A 205 3.98 10.30 15.50
CA TRP A 205 2.75 10.23 14.72
C TRP A 205 1.53 10.46 15.60
N THR A 206 1.47 9.83 16.78
CA THR A 206 0.33 10.05 17.68
C THR A 206 0.23 11.50 18.16
N THR A 207 1.36 12.19 18.39
CA THR A 207 1.40 13.64 18.66
C THR A 207 0.85 14.46 17.48
N ASP A 208 1.27 14.16 16.25
CA ASP A 208 0.83 14.90 15.06
C ASP A 208 -0.69 14.78 14.79
N LEU A 209 -1.33 13.71 15.29
CA LEU A 209 -2.78 13.50 15.16
C LEU A 209 -3.62 14.17 16.25
N GLN A 210 -3.01 14.57 17.38
CA GLN A 210 -3.76 15.19 18.49
C GLN A 210 -4.61 16.39 18.06
N PRO A 211 -4.13 17.33 17.22
CA PRO A 211 -4.94 18.47 16.78
C PRO A 211 -6.17 18.07 15.96
N LEU A 212 -6.15 16.89 15.34
CA LEU A 212 -7.27 16.36 14.55
C LEU A 212 -8.35 15.72 15.42
N LYS A 213 -8.10 15.54 16.72
CA LYS A 213 -9.02 14.90 17.69
C LYS A 213 -9.53 13.54 17.21
N THR A 214 -8.66 12.78 16.53
CA THR A 214 -8.96 11.44 16.04
C THR A 214 -8.54 10.38 17.05
N ASP A 215 -9.41 9.43 17.32
CA ASP A 215 -9.11 8.23 18.10
C ASP A 215 -9.38 6.96 17.27
N TRP A 216 -9.38 5.79 17.93
CA TRP A 216 -9.64 4.51 17.29
C TRP A 216 -11.13 4.27 17.00
N ARG A 217 -12.06 5.06 17.56
CA ARG A 217 -13.50 4.90 17.38
C ARG A 217 -13.93 5.52 16.06
N LYS A 218 -14.59 4.73 15.22
CA LYS A 218 -14.92 5.10 13.84
C LYS A 218 -16.42 4.98 13.58
N GLU A 219 -17.22 5.68 14.39
CA GLU A 219 -18.70 5.67 14.30
C GLU A 219 -19.25 5.94 12.90
N TYR A 220 -18.57 6.82 12.15
CA TYR A 220 -18.90 7.14 10.76
C TYR A 220 -18.95 5.91 9.84
N LEU A 221 -18.28 4.80 10.17
CA LEU A 221 -18.32 3.56 9.38
C LEU A 221 -19.70 2.91 9.39
N THR A 222 -20.49 3.14 10.44
CA THR A 222 -21.87 2.66 10.55
C THR A 222 -22.90 3.75 10.26
N THR A 223 -22.62 5.00 10.63
CA THR A 223 -23.55 6.13 10.45
C THR A 223 -23.68 6.57 9.00
N ALA A 224 -22.56 6.69 8.26
CA ALA A 224 -22.62 7.10 6.86
C ALA A 224 -23.43 6.09 6.03
N PRO A 225 -24.33 6.53 5.12
CA PRO A 225 -25.20 5.64 4.36
C PRO A 225 -24.43 4.69 3.43
N TYR A 226 -23.25 5.12 2.94
CA TYR A 226 -22.39 4.32 2.07
C TYR A 226 -20.94 4.33 2.53
N LEU A 227 -20.26 3.20 2.35
CA LEU A 227 -18.80 3.12 2.33
C LEU A 227 -18.36 2.77 0.91
N ILE A 228 -17.35 3.47 0.40
CA ILE A 228 -16.65 3.13 -0.84
C ILE A 228 -15.25 2.68 -0.46
N LEU A 229 -14.95 1.40 -0.65
CA LEU A 229 -13.61 0.85 -0.49
C LEU A 229 -12.96 0.78 -1.86
N VAL A 230 -11.86 1.51 -2.04
CA VAL A 230 -11.12 1.55 -3.30
C VAL A 230 -9.97 0.57 -3.20
N PHE A 231 -9.95 -0.42 -4.08
CA PHE A 231 -8.87 -1.38 -4.21
C PHE A 231 -8.05 -1.08 -5.47
N LYS A 232 -6.73 -1.16 -5.36
CA LYS A 232 -5.85 -1.29 -6.52
C LYS A 232 -5.77 -2.76 -6.93
N GLN A 233 -5.69 -3.00 -8.22
CA GLN A 233 -5.37 -4.31 -8.78
C GLN A 233 -3.85 -4.36 -9.05
N ASP A 234 -3.13 -5.20 -8.31
CA ASP A 234 -1.67 -5.34 -8.44
C ASP A 234 -1.25 -5.88 -9.81
N TYR A 235 -2.15 -6.66 -10.40
CA TYR A 235 -2.09 -7.24 -11.73
C TYR A 235 -3.52 -7.58 -12.18
N GLY A 236 -3.71 -7.79 -13.48
CA GLY A 236 -4.96 -8.26 -14.07
C GLY A 236 -4.79 -9.64 -14.70
N PHE A 237 -5.79 -10.04 -15.48
CA PHE A 237 -5.76 -11.25 -16.28
C PHE A 237 -6.18 -10.92 -17.72
N LEU A 238 -5.46 -11.50 -18.68
CA LEU A 238 -5.85 -11.51 -20.09
C LEU A 238 -6.99 -12.53 -20.31
N PRO A 239 -7.72 -12.47 -21.44
CA PRO A 239 -8.78 -13.45 -21.75
C PRO A 239 -8.30 -14.91 -21.75
N ASN A 240 -7.02 -15.15 -22.05
CA ASN A 240 -6.39 -16.47 -22.01
C ASN A 240 -5.95 -16.91 -20.59
N GLY A 241 -6.27 -16.14 -19.55
CA GLY A 241 -5.93 -16.42 -18.15
C GLY A 241 -4.49 -16.04 -17.74
N LYS A 242 -3.63 -15.61 -18.68
CA LYS A 242 -2.28 -15.14 -18.34
C LYS A 242 -2.34 -13.84 -17.52
N ARG A 243 -1.35 -13.66 -16.64
CA ARG A 243 -1.22 -12.46 -15.82
C ARG A 243 -0.93 -11.24 -16.69
N LYS A 244 -1.66 -10.15 -16.45
CA LYS A 244 -1.49 -8.83 -17.06
C LYS A 244 -0.79 -7.90 -16.07
N ILE A 245 0.20 -7.15 -16.54
CA ILE A 245 0.89 -6.14 -15.73
C ILE A 245 0.04 -4.87 -15.66
N HIS A 246 -0.06 -4.28 -14.47
CA HIS A 246 -0.63 -2.95 -14.27
C HIS A 246 0.49 -1.95 -13.94
N TYR A 247 0.84 -1.15 -14.92
CA TYR A 247 1.89 -0.13 -14.82
C TYR A 247 1.41 1.06 -14.01
N TYR A 248 2.26 1.57 -13.11
CA TYR A 248 1.95 2.74 -12.27
C TYR A 248 0.58 2.66 -11.58
N LYS A 249 0.17 1.45 -11.18
CA LYS A 249 -1.14 1.15 -10.60
C LYS A 249 -1.49 2.01 -9.38
N GLU A 250 -0.51 2.30 -8.52
CA GLU A 250 -0.73 3.13 -7.33
C GLU A 250 -1.10 4.56 -7.71
N MET A 251 -0.33 5.17 -8.63
CA MET A 251 -0.57 6.52 -9.14
C MET A 251 -1.89 6.58 -9.90
N SER A 252 -2.18 5.58 -10.73
CA SER A 252 -3.43 5.49 -11.49
C SER A 252 -4.65 5.49 -10.56
N VAL A 253 -4.62 4.68 -9.50
CA VAL A 253 -5.71 4.60 -8.52
C VAL A 253 -5.79 5.86 -7.66
N ALA A 254 -4.65 6.48 -7.30
CA ALA A 254 -4.63 7.73 -6.55
C ALA A 254 -5.29 8.89 -7.33
N ILE A 255 -5.06 8.98 -8.65
CA ILE A 255 -5.72 9.97 -9.52
C ILE A 255 -7.22 9.71 -9.56
N ALA A 256 -7.64 8.45 -9.72
CA ALA A 256 -9.06 8.08 -9.71
C ALA A 256 -9.74 8.44 -8.38
N CYS A 257 -9.04 8.26 -7.25
CA CYS A 257 -9.50 8.71 -5.94
C CYS A 257 -9.63 10.25 -5.85
N GLY A 258 -8.71 11.01 -6.47
CA GLY A 258 -8.80 12.47 -6.55
C GLY A 258 -10.05 12.94 -7.30
N ILE A 259 -10.38 12.28 -8.42
CA ILE A 259 -11.63 12.53 -9.16
C ILE A 259 -12.84 12.14 -8.30
N LEU A 260 -12.81 10.97 -7.65
CA LEU A 260 -13.89 10.51 -6.77
C LEU A 260 -14.19 11.50 -5.65
N ILE A 261 -13.16 11.98 -4.94
CA ILE A 261 -13.31 12.95 -3.83
C ILE A 261 -13.87 14.28 -4.34
N THR A 262 -13.42 14.74 -5.49
CA THR A 262 -13.93 15.97 -6.11
C THR A 262 -15.37 15.80 -6.59
N ALA A 263 -15.73 14.63 -7.14
CA ALA A 263 -17.09 14.31 -7.57
C ALA A 263 -18.06 14.21 -6.37
N ILE A 264 -17.60 13.68 -5.24
CA ILE A 264 -18.35 13.68 -3.97
C ILE A 264 -18.67 15.14 -3.55
N GLN A 265 -17.65 16.02 -3.54
CA GLN A 265 -17.83 17.44 -3.23
C GLN A 265 -18.80 18.11 -4.19
N TYR A 266 -18.63 17.89 -5.49
CA TYR A 266 -19.47 18.48 -6.52
C TYR A 266 -20.95 18.06 -6.39
N ALA A 267 -21.20 16.82 -5.98
CA ALA A 267 -22.55 16.30 -5.74
C ALA A 267 -23.19 16.81 -4.44
N GLY A 268 -22.52 17.66 -3.65
CA GLY A 268 -23.02 18.16 -2.37
C GLY A 268 -22.89 17.16 -1.21
N LEU A 269 -22.03 16.16 -1.34
CA LEU A 269 -21.76 15.15 -0.32
C LEU A 269 -20.39 15.39 0.33
N VAL A 270 -20.16 14.73 1.46
CA VAL A 270 -18.88 14.80 2.20
C VAL A 270 -18.27 13.42 2.38
N THR A 271 -16.97 13.38 2.66
CA THR A 271 -16.25 12.14 2.94
C THR A 271 -15.03 12.34 3.84
N LEU A 272 -14.49 11.22 4.32
CA LEU A 272 -13.18 11.10 4.94
C LEU A 272 -12.29 10.22 4.08
N THR A 273 -11.12 10.72 3.69
CA THR A 273 -10.06 9.87 3.13
C THR A 273 -9.38 9.11 4.27
N SER A 274 -9.72 7.83 4.44
CA SER A 274 -9.09 6.96 5.44
C SER A 274 -8.25 5.86 4.80
N THR A 275 -7.09 5.60 5.40
CA THR A 275 -6.16 4.51 5.06
C THR A 275 -6.05 3.60 6.26
N PRO A 276 -7.00 2.66 6.48
CA PRO A 276 -7.02 1.85 7.70
C PRO A 276 -5.82 0.88 7.70
N LEU A 277 -4.75 1.31 8.37
CA LEU A 277 -3.46 0.63 8.36
C LEU A 277 -3.62 -0.79 8.92
N ASN A 278 -3.02 -1.76 8.23
CA ASN A 278 -3.09 -3.20 8.54
C ASN A 278 -4.48 -3.86 8.37
N CYS A 279 -5.52 -3.13 8.00
CA CYS A 279 -6.86 -3.70 7.79
C CYS A 279 -7.03 -4.34 6.40
N GLY A 280 -6.17 -3.99 5.44
CA GLY A 280 -6.31 -4.38 4.03
C GLY A 280 -6.57 -5.88 3.80
N PRO A 281 -5.76 -6.81 4.36
CA PRO A 281 -5.98 -8.24 4.19
C PRO A 281 -7.33 -8.74 4.75
N ALA A 282 -7.70 -8.29 5.95
CA ALA A 282 -8.95 -8.69 6.60
C ALA A 282 -10.17 -8.17 5.85
N LEU A 283 -10.14 -6.89 5.43
CA LEU A 283 -11.21 -6.28 4.63
C LEU A 283 -11.33 -6.90 3.24
N ARG A 284 -10.21 -7.29 2.62
CA ARG A 284 -10.19 -8.02 1.35
C ARG A 284 -10.92 -9.36 1.47
N VAL A 285 -10.63 -10.13 2.52
CA VAL A 285 -11.29 -11.44 2.77
C VAL A 285 -12.76 -11.25 3.09
N LEU A 286 -13.11 -10.30 3.98
CA LEU A 286 -14.50 -10.00 4.34
C LEU A 286 -15.37 -9.66 3.12
N LEU A 287 -14.81 -8.90 2.17
CA LEU A 287 -15.51 -8.43 0.97
C LEU A 287 -15.34 -9.37 -0.24
N ASP A 288 -14.82 -10.57 -0.02
CA ASP A 288 -14.59 -11.58 -1.06
C ASP A 288 -13.85 -11.00 -2.29
N ARG A 289 -12.78 -10.23 -2.01
CA ARG A 289 -11.94 -9.64 -3.06
C ARG A 289 -10.76 -10.55 -3.39
N PRO A 290 -10.41 -10.69 -4.68
CA PRO A 290 -9.36 -11.59 -5.11
C PRO A 290 -7.99 -11.15 -4.60
N VAL A 291 -7.03 -12.08 -4.55
CA VAL A 291 -5.69 -11.85 -3.96
C VAL A 291 -4.87 -10.78 -4.68
N ASN A 292 -5.20 -10.48 -5.94
CA ASN A 292 -4.57 -9.41 -6.71
C ASN A 292 -5.10 -8.01 -6.34
N GLU A 293 -6.14 -7.91 -5.52
CA GLU A 293 -6.67 -6.62 -5.07
C GLU A 293 -6.16 -6.24 -3.69
N LYS A 294 -5.68 -5.00 -3.55
CA LYS A 294 -5.23 -4.43 -2.28
C LYS A 294 -5.98 -3.14 -1.98
N LEU A 295 -6.50 -3.02 -0.76
CA LEU A 295 -7.20 -1.83 -0.30
C LEU A 295 -6.24 -0.62 -0.35
N VAL A 296 -6.71 0.48 -0.94
CA VAL A 296 -6.02 1.77 -1.02
C VAL A 296 -6.69 2.79 -0.11
N LEU A 297 -8.00 3.00 -0.27
CA LEU A 297 -8.78 3.94 0.54
C LEU A 297 -10.09 3.31 1.02
N LEU A 298 -10.55 3.76 2.19
CA LEU A 298 -11.93 3.58 2.65
C LEU A 298 -12.56 4.97 2.82
N LEU A 299 -13.65 5.21 2.10
CA LEU A 299 -14.37 6.49 2.07
C LEU A 299 -15.80 6.31 2.59
N PRO A 300 -16.15 6.73 3.83
CA PRO A 300 -17.55 6.93 4.19
C PRO A 300 -18.12 8.11 3.37
N VAL A 301 -19.32 7.96 2.81
CA VAL A 301 -19.95 8.97 1.95
C VAL A 301 -21.38 9.21 2.41
N GLY A 302 -21.74 10.48 2.58
CA GLY A 302 -23.06 10.91 3.03
C GLY A 302 -23.14 12.43 3.17
N TYR A 303 -24.17 12.89 3.89
CA TYR A 303 -24.28 14.28 4.33
C TYR A 303 -23.52 14.49 5.65
N PRO A 304 -23.04 15.72 5.94
CA PRO A 304 -22.51 16.03 7.26
C PRO A 304 -23.62 15.95 8.32
N ALA A 305 -23.26 15.62 9.57
CA ALA A 305 -24.17 15.81 10.70
C ALA A 305 -24.44 17.32 10.93
N GLU A 306 -25.57 17.66 11.55
CA GLU A 306 -25.97 19.06 11.81
C GLU A 306 -24.93 19.82 12.65
N ASP A 307 -24.32 19.13 13.62
CA ASP A 307 -23.30 19.65 14.53
C ASP A 307 -21.87 19.30 14.08
N ALA A 308 -21.68 18.84 12.84
CA ALA A 308 -20.39 18.40 12.36
C ALA A 308 -19.35 19.53 12.40
N THR A 309 -18.23 19.27 13.07
CA THR A 309 -17.10 20.20 13.14
C THR A 309 -15.92 19.73 12.29
N VAL A 310 -15.10 20.70 11.89
CA VAL A 310 -13.82 20.47 11.21
C VAL A 310 -12.73 21.27 11.92
N PRO A 311 -11.47 20.78 11.95
CA PRO A 311 -10.38 21.58 12.50
C PRO A 311 -10.20 22.85 11.66
N ALA A 312 -9.86 23.99 12.28
CA ALA A 312 -9.66 25.27 11.60
C ALA A 312 -8.28 25.34 10.91
N LEU A 313 -8.01 24.38 10.01
CA LEU A 313 -6.78 24.30 9.23
C LEU A 313 -6.83 25.28 8.06
N LYS A 314 -5.70 25.91 7.75
CA LYS A 314 -5.48 26.67 6.53
C LYS A 314 -4.67 25.82 5.54
N ARG A 315 -5.02 25.91 4.26
CA ARG A 315 -4.15 25.42 3.18
C ARG A 315 -2.96 26.38 3.05
N LYS A 316 -1.89 25.89 2.44
CA LYS A 316 -0.77 26.72 2.00
C LYS A 316 -1.23 27.75 0.97
N ASP A 317 -0.55 28.88 0.91
CA ASP A 317 -0.77 29.90 -0.12
C ASP A 317 -0.18 29.45 -1.47
N LEU A 318 -0.55 30.11 -2.56
CA LEU A 318 -0.20 29.68 -3.93
C LEU A 318 1.32 29.69 -4.17
N ASP A 319 2.01 30.71 -3.66
CA ASP A 319 3.47 30.89 -3.76
C ASP A 319 4.26 29.81 -3.01
N GLU A 320 3.63 29.12 -2.04
CA GLU A 320 4.24 27.97 -1.36
C GLU A 320 4.13 26.65 -2.15
N VAL A 321 3.30 26.60 -3.20
CA VAL A 321 3.01 25.36 -3.95
C VAL A 321 3.25 25.48 -5.46
N LEU A 322 3.37 26.70 -6.00
CA LEU A 322 3.64 26.98 -7.40
C LEU A 322 5.05 27.55 -7.57
N VAL A 323 5.84 26.96 -8.45
CA VAL A 323 7.16 27.47 -8.88
C VAL A 323 7.10 27.69 -10.38
N GLU A 324 7.33 28.92 -10.82
CA GLU A 324 7.24 29.32 -12.23
C GLU A 324 8.64 29.58 -12.81
N PHE A 325 8.81 29.19 -14.07
CA PHE A 325 9.98 29.49 -14.88
C PHE A 325 9.47 30.24 -16.10
N GLU A 326 9.83 31.51 -16.22
CA GLU A 326 9.48 32.37 -17.36
C GLU A 326 10.48 32.25 -18.52
#